data_AF-A0AAD8E359-F1
#
_entry.id   AF-A0AAD8E359-F1
#
_cell.length_a   1.000
_cell.length_b   1.000
_cell.length_c   1.000
_cell.angle_alpha   90.00
_cell.angle_beta   90.00
_cell.angle_gamma   90.00
#
_symmetry.space_group_name_H-M   'P 1'
#
loop_
_entity.id
_entity.type
_entity.pdbx_description
1 polymer ?
#
loop_
_entity_poly.entity_id
_entity_poly.type
_entity_poly.pdbx_seq_one_letter_code
_entity_poly.pdbx_strand_id
1 'polypeptide(L)'
;DLWIDELTGRGVTPVYLRCSQGHLEWQYPRGALRVLLRLGASGREFRGCIKVSANFSGAHIFLEGPRSLLPLFPAHRDDETPREVARCFQSRDGQAALYVEAISSRGDLHKQVAAFTYHLQPLPRGISYYDSQE
;
A
#
# COMPACT_ATOMS: atom_id res chain seq x y z
N ASP A 1 -28.50 4.45 -25.63
CA ASP A 1 -27.39 5.07 -24.89
C ASP A 1 -27.39 4.75 -23.39
N LEU A 2 -27.29 3.47 -23.02
CA LEU A 2 -27.21 3.03 -21.61
C LEU A 2 -26.17 1.92 -21.37
N TRP A 3 -25.14 1.82 -22.21
CA TRP A 3 -24.08 0.79 -22.09
C TRP A 3 -22.68 1.36 -21.79
N ILE A 4 -22.56 2.64 -21.46
CA ILE A 4 -21.30 3.26 -21.07
C ILE A 4 -21.27 3.41 -19.54
N ASP A 5 -21.19 2.29 -18.81
CA ASP A 5 -20.64 2.34 -17.45
C ASP A 5 -20.10 1.00 -16.91
N GLU A 6 -20.19 -0.08 -17.70
CA GLU A 6 -19.68 -1.40 -17.28
C GLU A 6 -18.19 -1.63 -17.64
N LEU A 7 -17.51 -0.62 -18.20
CA LEU A 7 -16.13 -0.71 -18.70
C LEU A 7 -15.09 0.14 -17.94
N THR A 8 -15.47 0.96 -16.97
CA THR A 8 -14.53 1.86 -16.26
C THR A 8 -13.90 1.23 -15.00
N GLY A 9 -14.39 0.07 -14.56
CA GLY A 9 -14.02 -0.55 -13.27
C GLY A 9 -12.69 -1.30 -13.20
N ARG A 10 -11.81 -1.24 -14.21
CA ARG A 10 -10.53 -1.98 -14.26
C ARG A 10 -9.30 -1.07 -14.40
N GLY A 11 -9.45 0.22 -14.14
CA GLY A 11 -8.33 1.17 -14.16
C GLY A 11 -7.46 1.07 -12.90
N VAL A 12 -6.21 1.53 -13.03
CA VAL A 12 -5.31 1.75 -11.89
C VAL A 12 -5.29 3.25 -11.58
N THR A 13 -5.74 3.63 -10.39
CA THR A 13 -5.75 5.02 -9.94
C THR A 13 -4.48 5.33 -9.15
N PRO A 14 -3.65 6.30 -9.57
CA PRO A 14 -2.45 6.66 -8.82
C PRO A 14 -2.81 7.51 -7.59
N VAL A 15 -2.17 7.21 -6.45
CA VAL A 15 -2.29 7.98 -5.20
C VAL A 15 -0.90 8.34 -4.72
N TYR A 16 -0.63 9.62 -4.46
CA TYR A 16 0.70 10.10 -4.09
C TYR A 16 0.71 10.61 -2.65
N LEU A 17 1.50 9.97 -1.78
CA LEU A 17 1.56 10.30 -0.37
C LEU A 17 3.00 10.67 0.04
N ARG A 18 3.14 11.82 0.69
CA ARG A 18 4.44 12.40 1.07
C ARG A 18 4.64 12.55 2.58
N CYS A 19 3.58 12.40 3.35
CA CYS A 19 3.64 12.51 4.81
C CYS A 19 4.43 11.34 5.40
N SER A 20 5.07 11.56 6.56
CA SER A 20 5.74 10.48 7.29
C SER A 20 4.77 9.44 7.85
N GLN A 21 3.51 9.79 8.02
CA GLN A 21 2.46 8.86 8.43
C GLN A 21 1.11 9.30 7.91
N GLY A 22 0.18 8.37 7.83
CA GLY A 22 -1.19 8.66 7.44
C GLY A 22 -2.08 7.43 7.39
N HIS A 23 -3.29 7.65 6.94
CA HIS A 23 -4.33 6.64 6.80
C HIS A 23 -4.94 6.74 5.39
N LEU A 24 -5.16 5.58 4.78
CA LEU A 24 -5.87 5.47 3.52
C LEU A 24 -7.10 4.60 3.76
N GLU A 25 -8.26 5.09 3.32
CA GLU A 25 -9.52 4.36 3.33
C GLU A 25 -10.13 4.39 1.93
N TRP A 26 -10.47 3.22 1.41
CA TRP A 26 -11.11 3.07 0.11
C TRP A 26 -12.39 2.24 0.25
N GLN A 27 -13.52 2.92 0.15
CA GLN A 27 -14.85 2.29 0.26
C GLN A 27 -15.31 1.81 -1.11
N TYR A 28 -15.92 0.63 -1.15
CA TYR A 28 -16.33 -0.07 -2.38
C TYR A 28 -15.19 -0.17 -3.42
N PRO A 29 -14.08 -0.88 -3.08
CA PRO A 29 -12.95 -1.05 -3.98
C PRO A 29 -13.37 -1.55 -5.37
N ARG A 30 -12.91 -0.87 -6.43
CA ARG A 30 -13.07 -1.28 -7.84
C ARG A 30 -11.80 -1.00 -8.63
N GLY A 31 -11.32 -1.95 -9.43
CA GLY A 31 -10.04 -1.81 -10.14
C GLY A 31 -8.87 -1.88 -9.17
N ALA A 32 -7.92 -0.95 -9.25
CA ALA A 32 -6.79 -0.90 -8.33
C ALA A 32 -6.32 0.52 -8.00
N LEU A 33 -5.61 0.66 -6.89
CA LEU A 33 -4.83 1.85 -6.55
C LEU A 33 -3.33 1.55 -6.68
N ARG A 34 -2.56 2.50 -7.21
CA ARG A 34 -1.10 2.51 -7.10
C ARG A 34 -0.67 3.62 -6.16
N VAL A 35 -0.41 3.28 -4.91
CA VAL A 35 -0.07 4.22 -3.84
C VAL A 35 1.44 4.43 -3.78
N LEU A 36 1.92 5.55 -4.30
CA LEU A 36 3.33 5.95 -4.25
C LEU A 36 3.64 6.69 -2.95
N LEU A 37 4.49 6.10 -2.12
CA LEU A 37 4.98 6.64 -0.86
C LEU A 37 6.35 7.30 -1.06
N ARG A 38 6.51 8.52 -0.56
CA ARG A 38 7.79 9.23 -0.45
C ARG A 38 7.89 9.92 0.90
N LEU A 39 9.09 10.02 1.47
CA LEU A 39 9.29 10.79 2.71
C LEU A 39 9.59 12.27 2.39
N GLY A 40 8.54 13.09 2.37
CA GLY A 40 8.60 14.51 2.06
C GLY A 40 9.11 14.81 0.65
N ALA A 41 10.01 15.79 0.53
CA ALA A 41 10.73 16.12 -0.71
C ALA A 41 12.17 15.60 -0.75
N SER A 42 12.59 14.91 0.30
CA SER A 42 14.01 14.68 0.58
C SER A 42 14.69 13.68 -0.35
N GLY A 43 13.91 12.81 -1.01
CA GLY A 43 14.46 11.69 -1.80
C GLY A 43 15.26 10.68 -0.96
N ARG A 44 15.19 10.77 0.37
CA ARG A 44 15.92 9.86 1.26
C ARG A 44 15.27 8.49 1.26
N GLU A 45 16.11 7.47 1.38
CA GLU A 45 15.63 6.13 1.72
C GLU A 45 14.93 6.11 3.07
N PHE A 46 13.90 5.27 3.18
CA PHE A 46 13.06 5.11 4.35
C PHE A 46 12.64 3.64 4.54
N ARG A 47 12.35 3.28 5.79
CA ARG A 47 11.59 2.09 6.15
C ARG A 47 10.12 2.48 6.19
N GLY A 48 9.29 1.83 5.38
CA GLY A 48 7.84 1.95 5.43
C GLY A 48 7.25 0.77 6.20
N CYS A 49 6.26 1.01 7.04
CA CYS A 49 5.44 -0.04 7.64
C CYS A 49 3.98 0.28 7.40
N ILE A 50 3.20 -0.73 7.03
CA ILE A 50 1.75 -0.61 6.86
C ILE A 50 1.02 -1.58 7.79
N LYS A 51 -0.14 -1.17 8.27
CA LYS A 51 -1.03 -1.98 9.11
C LYS A 51 -2.46 -1.83 8.59
N VAL A 52 -3.08 -2.92 8.20
CA VAL A 52 -4.49 -2.93 7.79
C VAL A 52 -5.41 -2.68 8.99
N SER A 53 -6.56 -2.07 8.74
CA SER A 53 -7.60 -1.91 9.76
C SER A 53 -8.28 -3.25 10.08
N ALA A 54 -8.94 -3.32 11.24
CA ALA A 54 -9.67 -4.53 11.66
C ALA A 54 -10.81 -4.90 10.69
N ASN A 55 -11.39 -3.92 10.00
CA ASN A 55 -12.46 -4.10 9.01
C ASN A 55 -11.94 -4.16 7.56
N PHE A 56 -10.63 -4.39 7.36
CA PHE A 56 -10.05 -4.47 6.02
C PHE A 56 -10.65 -5.62 5.23
N SER A 57 -11.26 -5.33 4.08
CA SER A 57 -11.88 -6.31 3.20
C SER A 57 -11.86 -5.86 1.73
N GLY A 58 -12.08 -6.82 0.83
CA GLY A 58 -12.33 -6.53 -0.59
C GLY A 58 -11.10 -6.11 -1.41
N ALA A 59 -9.88 -6.21 -0.87
CA ALA A 59 -8.66 -5.93 -1.64
C ALA A 59 -7.44 -6.73 -1.19
N HIS A 60 -6.51 -6.95 -2.13
CA HIS A 60 -5.14 -7.39 -1.85
C HIS A 60 -4.21 -6.19 -1.80
N ILE A 61 -3.18 -6.23 -0.95
CA ILE A 61 -2.10 -5.23 -0.93
C ILE A 61 -0.78 -5.92 -1.29
N PHE A 62 -0.12 -5.39 -2.31
CA PHE A 62 1.21 -5.80 -2.76
C PHE A 62 2.21 -4.64 -2.64
N LEU A 63 3.48 -4.97 -2.41
CA LEU A 63 4.60 -4.08 -2.62
C LEU A 63 5.09 -4.22 -4.06
N GLU A 64 5.25 -3.10 -4.76
CA GLU A 64 5.83 -3.07 -6.10
C GLU A 64 7.35 -3.27 -6.02
N GLY A 65 7.82 -4.38 -6.59
CA GLY A 65 9.23 -4.65 -6.83
C GLY A 65 9.63 -4.34 -8.28
N PRO A 66 10.92 -4.44 -8.63
CA PRO A 66 11.41 -4.08 -9.97
C PRO A 66 10.75 -4.82 -11.14
N ARG A 67 10.30 -6.06 -10.91
CA ARG A 67 9.70 -6.94 -11.93
C ARG A 67 8.59 -7.83 -11.36
N SER A 68 8.10 -7.54 -10.16
CA SER A 68 7.13 -8.40 -9.46
C SER A 68 6.31 -7.60 -8.45
N LEU A 69 5.16 -8.15 -8.09
CA LEU A 69 4.35 -7.71 -6.96
C LEU A 69 4.57 -8.68 -5.80
N LEU A 70 5.06 -8.16 -4.67
CA LEU A 70 5.29 -8.94 -3.46
C LEU A 70 4.05 -8.85 -2.56
N PRO A 71 3.35 -9.95 -2.24
CA PRO A 71 2.16 -9.89 -1.42
C PRO A 71 2.49 -9.44 0.01
N LEU A 72 1.79 -8.41 0.50
CA LEU A 72 1.88 -7.95 1.89
C LEU A 72 0.68 -8.40 2.71
N PHE A 73 -0.52 -8.18 2.17
CA PHE A 73 -1.78 -8.61 2.77
C PHE A 73 -2.66 -9.25 1.69
N PRO A 74 -2.98 -10.55 1.81
CA PRO A 74 -4.04 -11.11 1.01
C PRO A 74 -5.37 -10.49 1.45
N ALA A 75 -6.35 -10.47 0.56
CA ALA A 75 -7.70 -10.22 0.99
C ALA A 75 -8.17 -11.35 1.92
N HIS A 76 -8.65 -10.96 3.10
CA HIS A 76 -9.30 -11.90 4.01
C HIS A 76 -10.75 -12.14 3.56
N ARG A 77 -11.18 -13.40 3.66
CA ARG A 77 -12.60 -13.76 3.69
C ARG A 77 -13.07 -13.73 5.14
N ASP A 78 -14.36 -13.48 5.34
CA ASP A 78 -15.01 -13.05 6.60
C ASP A 78 -14.68 -13.81 7.90
N ASP A 79 -13.99 -14.95 7.85
CA ASP A 79 -13.73 -15.83 9.00
C ASP A 79 -12.30 -15.78 9.56
N GLU A 80 -11.35 -15.08 8.93
CA GLU A 80 -9.99 -14.92 9.47
C GLU A 80 -9.76 -13.48 9.91
N THR A 81 -9.83 -13.23 11.23
CA THR A 81 -9.48 -11.92 11.79
C THR A 81 -8.08 -11.54 11.33
N PRO A 82 -7.89 -10.42 10.59
CA PRO A 82 -6.57 -9.98 10.19
C PRO A 82 -5.74 -9.81 11.45
N ARG A 83 -4.67 -10.61 11.62
CA ARG A 83 -3.73 -10.34 12.69
C ARG A 83 -3.22 -8.93 12.45
N GLU A 84 -3.41 -8.05 13.43
CA GLU A 84 -3.01 -6.64 13.45
C GLU A 84 -1.48 -6.42 13.38
N VAL A 85 -0.82 -7.15 12.50
CA VAL A 85 0.62 -7.23 12.36
C VAL A 85 1.02 -6.27 11.26
N ALA A 86 1.85 -5.29 11.63
CA ALA A 86 2.45 -4.41 10.65
C ALA A 86 3.37 -5.20 9.70
N ARG A 87 3.32 -4.88 8.41
CA ARG A 87 4.27 -5.36 7.40
C ARG A 87 5.15 -4.21 6.99
N CYS A 88 6.47 -4.42 7.06
CA CYS A 88 7.45 -3.40 6.78
C CYS A 88 8.27 -3.72 5.53
N PHE A 89 8.73 -2.68 4.85
CA PHE A 89 9.55 -2.72 3.65
C PHE A 89 10.54 -1.55 3.66
N GLN A 90 11.53 -1.60 2.79
CA GLN A 90 12.43 -0.48 2.54
C GLN A 90 12.08 0.14 1.18
N SER A 91 12.23 1.45 1.07
CA SER A 91 12.14 2.14 -0.21
C SER A 91 13.30 1.77 -1.13
N ARG A 92 13.14 2.13 -2.40
CA ARG A 92 14.16 2.09 -3.43
C ARG A 92 14.16 3.43 -4.15
N ASP A 93 15.32 4.04 -4.27
CA ASP A 93 15.50 5.36 -4.88
C ASP A 93 14.61 6.44 -4.20
N GLY A 94 14.48 6.32 -2.87
CA GLY A 94 13.69 7.24 -2.04
C GLY A 94 12.18 7.16 -2.23
N GLN A 95 11.67 6.06 -2.79
CA GLN A 95 10.24 5.82 -3.00
C GLN A 95 9.85 4.35 -2.83
N ALA A 96 8.58 4.09 -2.54
CA ALA A 96 7.99 2.76 -2.54
C ALA A 96 6.56 2.85 -3.09
N ALA A 97 6.13 1.89 -3.90
CA ALA A 97 4.76 1.84 -4.40
C ALA A 97 4.04 0.61 -3.85
N LEU A 98 2.80 0.81 -3.40
CA LEU A 98 1.88 -0.26 -3.05
C LEU A 98 0.86 -0.41 -4.17
N TYR A 99 0.59 -1.63 -4.57
CA TYR A 99 -0.51 -1.96 -5.48
C TYR A 99 -1.65 -2.55 -4.65
N VAL A 100 -2.79 -1.85 -4.62
CA VAL A 100 -3.99 -2.24 -3.86
C VAL A 100 -5.06 -2.65 -4.86
N GLU A 101 -5.26 -3.95 -5.02
CA GLU A 101 -6.15 -4.50 -6.03
C GLU A 101 -7.47 -4.95 -5.42
N ALA A 102 -8.58 -4.42 -5.94
CA ALA A 102 -9.91 -4.83 -5.51
C ALA A 102 -10.21 -6.26 -5.95
N ILE A 103 -10.83 -7.06 -5.08
CA ILE A 103 -11.41 -8.33 -5.49
C ILE A 103 -12.75 -8.06 -6.15
N SER A 104 -12.97 -8.63 -7.33
CA SER A 104 -14.29 -8.64 -7.95
C SER A 104 -15.15 -9.75 -7.34
N SER A 105 -15.95 -9.47 -6.31
CA SER A 105 -17.02 -10.38 -5.90
C SER A 105 -18.32 -10.03 -6.64
N ARG A 106 -18.63 -10.78 -7.70
CA ARG A 106 -19.92 -10.65 -8.38
C ARG A 106 -21.03 -11.00 -7.40
N GLY A 107 -21.99 -10.10 -7.19
CA GLY A 107 -23.19 -10.34 -6.38
C GLY A 107 -23.06 -10.03 -4.89
N ASP A 108 -21.91 -9.51 -4.45
CA ASP A 108 -21.70 -9.14 -3.06
C ASP A 108 -22.11 -7.68 -2.85
N LEU A 109 -23.29 -7.48 -2.25
CA LEU A 109 -23.84 -6.15 -1.93
C LEU A 109 -23.27 -5.60 -0.61
N HIS A 110 -22.41 -6.37 0.07
CA HIS A 110 -21.83 -5.96 1.34
C HIS A 110 -20.80 -4.83 1.15
N LYS A 111 -20.79 -3.88 2.09
CA LYS A 111 -19.82 -2.78 2.09
C LYS A 111 -18.42 -3.35 2.35
N GLN A 112 -17.56 -3.28 1.33
CA GLN A 112 -16.14 -3.59 1.46
C GLN A 112 -15.32 -2.31 1.70
N VAL A 113 -14.32 -2.41 2.56
CA VAL A 113 -13.45 -1.28 2.92
C VAL A 113 -11.99 -1.73 2.92
N ALA A 114 -11.21 -1.23 1.96
CA ALA A 114 -9.76 -1.40 1.95
C ALA A 114 -9.14 -0.22 2.70
N ALA A 115 -8.83 -0.41 3.98
CA ALA A 115 -8.24 0.61 4.84
C ALA A 115 -6.95 0.15 5.54
N PHE A 116 -5.95 1.05 5.57
CA PHE A 116 -4.69 0.80 6.26
C PHE A 116 -4.03 2.10 6.73
N THR A 117 -3.19 2.01 7.76
CA THR A 117 -2.28 3.07 8.16
C THR A 117 -0.88 2.79 7.61
N TYR A 118 -0.12 3.86 7.39
CA TYR A 118 1.27 3.77 6.99
C TYR A 118 2.15 4.69 7.84
N HIS A 119 3.39 4.27 8.06
CA HIS A 119 4.40 5.03 8.78
C HIS A 119 5.76 4.87 8.07
N LEU A 120 6.41 5.98 7.76
CA LEU A 120 7.66 6.09 7.02
C LEU A 120 8.73 6.69 7.93
N GLN A 121 9.82 5.97 8.12
CA GLN A 121 10.96 6.41 8.92
C GLN A 121 12.19 6.52 8.04
N PRO A 122 12.90 7.66 8.05
CA PRO A 122 14.12 7.79 7.26
C PRO A 122 15.14 6.74 7.70
N LEU A 123 15.81 6.10 6.74
CA LEU A 123 16.96 5.26 7.05
C LEU A 123 18.15 6.17 7.46
N PRO A 124 19.05 5.67 8.33
CA PRO A 124 20.33 6.31 8.55
C PRO A 124 21.00 6.58 7.20
N ARG A 125 21.49 7.81 7.01
CA ARG A 125 22.39 8.06 5.87
C ARG A 125 23.67 7.29 6.15
N GLY A 126 24.31 6.77 5.10
CA GLY A 126 25.61 6.10 5.23
C GLY A 126 26.60 7.04 5.91
N ILE A 127 26.72 6.95 7.23
CA ILE A 127 27.86 7.45 7.97
C ILE A 127 28.91 6.38 7.69
N SER A 128 29.75 6.64 6.70
CA SER A 128 31.09 6.04 6.69
C SER A 128 31.74 6.54 7.98
N TYR A 129 31.73 5.70 9.00
CA TYR A 129 32.67 5.87 10.09
C TYR A 129 34.03 5.53 9.48
N TYR A 130 34.81 6.56 9.16
CA TYR A 130 36.22 6.38 8.91
C TYR A 130 36.80 5.89 10.23
N ASP A 131 37.07 4.60 10.35
CA ASP A 131 37.84 4.08 11.46
C ASP A 131 39.28 4.58 11.27
N SER A 132 39.60 5.64 12.02
CA SER A 132 40.94 6.19 12.11
C SER A 132 41.49 5.73 13.45
N GLN A 133 41.87 4.46 13.51
CA GLN A 133 42.82 3.90 14.47
C GLN A 133 43.74 3.04 13.61
N GLU A 134 44.90 3.53 13.16
CA GLU A 134 46.14 3.64 13.96
C GLU A 134 46.37 2.43 14.87
#